data_AF-A0A5N1L1C0-F1
#
_entry.id   AF-A0A5N1L1C0-F1
#
_cell.length_a   1.000
_cell.length_b   1.000
_cell.length_c   1.000
_cell.angle_alpha   90.00
_cell.angle_beta   90.00
_cell.angle_gamma   90.00
#
_symmetry.space_group_name_H-M   'P 1'
#
loop_
_entity.id
_entity.type
_entity.pdbx_description
1 polymer ?
#
loop_
_entity_poly.entity_id
_entity_poly.type
_entity_poly.pdbx_seq_one_letter_code
_entity_poly.pdbx_strand_id
1 'polypeptide(L)' 'MLDKLGAVGIGGIVVLLAGIGLVAWQSPIVAAGIALVVGGLGLVVYGLVTSLLGAFGLGGGMGGMGGGGMGGGGGGMP' A
#
# COMPACT_ATOMS: atom_id res chain seq x y z
N MET A 1 -1.72 10.81 -7.03
CA MET A 1 -0.46 10.19 -6.52
C MET A 1 0.61 10.07 -7.59
N LEU A 2 0.30 10.29 -8.88
CA LEU A 2 1.30 10.34 -9.96
C LEU A 2 2.40 11.37 -9.67
N ASP A 3 2.06 12.44 -8.95
CA ASP A 3 2.98 13.48 -8.48
C ASP A 3 3.99 12.99 -7.41
N LYS A 4 3.75 11.83 -6.79
CA LYS A 4 4.63 11.19 -5.79
C LYS A 4 5.39 9.96 -6.30
N LEU A 5 5.07 9.47 -7.50
CA LEU A 5 5.76 8.33 -8.11
C LEU A 5 7.18 8.67 -8.59
N GLY A 6 7.51 9.97 -8.68
CA GLY A 6 8.73 10.45 -9.32
C GLY A 6 8.76 10.08 -10.82
N ALA A 7 9.67 10.70 -11.57
CA ALA A 7 9.83 10.40 -13.00
C ALA A 7 10.06 8.89 -13.25
N VAL A 8 10.71 8.21 -12.29
CA VAL A 8 11.03 6.78 -12.36
C VAL A 8 9.79 5.88 -12.23
N GLY A 9 8.87 6.18 -11.31
CA GLY A 9 7.66 5.37 -11.14
C GLY A 9 6.71 5.48 -12.32
N ILE A 10 6.57 6.69 -12.88
CA ILE A 10 5.79 6.90 -14.11
C ILE A 10 6.45 6.17 -15.29
N GLY A 11 7.77 6.29 -15.45
CA GLY A 11 8.52 5.56 -16.47
C GLY A 11 8.33 4.04 -16.36
N GLY A 12 8.34 3.50 -15.15
CA GLY A 12 8.05 2.08 -14.89
C GLY A 12 6.66 1.66 -15.35
N ILE A 13 5.62 2.42 -15.05
CA ILE A 13 4.25 2.13 -15.51
C ILE A 13 4.15 2.17 -17.04
N VAL A 14 4.79 3.16 -17.68
CA VAL A 14 4.81 3.27 -19.15
C VAL A 14 5.47 2.04 -19.79
N VAL A 15 6.63 1.62 -19.28
CA VAL A 15 7.34 0.43 -19.77
C VAL A 15 6.52 -0.84 -19.55
N LEU A 16 5.86 -0.97 -18.41
CA LEU A 16 5.01 -2.10 -18.06
C LEU A 16 3.82 -2.20 -19.04
N LEU A 17 3.12 -1.09 -19.27
CA LEU A 17 2.01 -1.04 -20.23
C LEU A 17 2.47 -1.29 -21.67
N ALA A 18 3.64 -0.76 -22.05
CA ALA A 18 4.24 -1.01 -23.37
C ALA A 18 4.56 -2.49 -23.56
N GLY A 19 5.17 -3.16 -22.56
CA GLY A 19 5.48 -4.59 -22.61
C GLY A 19 4.23 -5.46 -22.73
N ILE A 20 3.19 -5.20 -21.91
CA ILE A 20 1.91 -5.92 -22.01
C ILE A 20 1.26 -5.69 -23.38
N GLY A 21 1.27 -4.45 -23.89
CA GLY A 21 0.74 -4.11 -25.21
C GLY A 21 1.47 -4.84 -26.34
N LEU A 22 2.79 -4.98 -26.24
CA LEU A 22 3.61 -5.70 -27.22
C LEU A 22 3.28 -7.20 -27.23
N VAL A 23 3.12 -7.82 -26.05
CA VAL A 23 2.71 -9.23 -25.95
C VAL A 23 1.28 -9.44 -26.45
N ALA A 24 0.37 -8.50 -26.17
CA ALA A 24 -1.03 -8.58 -26.59
C ALA A 24 -1.20 -8.65 -28.12
N TRP A 25 -0.26 -8.08 -28.88
CA TRP A 25 -0.28 -8.15 -30.34
C TRP A 25 -0.06 -9.58 -30.88
N GLN A 26 0.69 -10.40 -30.16
CA GLN A 26 1.03 -11.75 -30.59
C GLN A 26 0.16 -12.81 -29.93
N SER A 27 -0.21 -12.63 -28.65
CA SER A 27 -1.11 -13.52 -27.95
C SER A 27 -1.88 -12.79 -26.82
N PRO A 28 -3.18 -12.52 -27.00
CA PRO A 28 -4.01 -11.88 -25.99
C PRO A 28 -4.10 -12.68 -24.69
N ILE A 29 -4.11 -14.01 -24.79
CA ILE A 29 -4.19 -14.93 -23.64
C ILE A 29 -2.92 -14.85 -22.79
N VAL A 30 -1.74 -14.79 -23.43
CA VAL A 30 -0.47 -14.65 -22.71
C VAL A 30 -0.38 -13.27 -22.05
N ALA A 31 -0.82 -12.22 -22.74
CA ALA A 31 -0.87 -10.87 -22.17
C ALA A 31 -1.77 -10.80 -20.93
N ALA A 32 -2.93 -11.47 -20.94
CA ALA A 32 -3.82 -11.55 -19.79
C ALA A 32 -3.14 -12.27 -18.60
N GLY A 33 -2.42 -13.37 -18.85
CA GLY A 33 -1.65 -14.07 -17.82
C GLY A 33 -0.57 -13.18 -17.20
N ILE A 34 0.20 -12.47 -18.03
CA ILE A 34 1.25 -11.54 -17.57
C ILE A 34 0.65 -10.38 -16.79
N ALA A 35 -0.46 -9.79 -17.25
CA ALA A 35 -1.13 -8.71 -16.56
C ALA A 35 -1.58 -9.13 -15.15
N LEU A 36 -2.08 -10.36 -15.00
CA LEU A 36 -2.49 -10.91 -13.71
C LEU A 36 -1.28 -11.11 -12.78
N VAL A 37 -0.18 -11.67 -13.28
CA VAL A 37 1.07 -11.84 -12.52
C VAL A 37 1.58 -10.48 -12.03
N VAL A 38 1.63 -9.49 -12.90
CA VAL A 38 2.11 -8.14 -12.57
C VAL A 38 1.19 -7.45 -11.57
N GLY A 39 -0.13 -7.58 -11.74
CA GLY A 39 -1.11 -7.09 -10.75
C GLY A 39 -0.93 -7.76 -9.38
N GLY A 40 -0.73 -9.08 -9.37
CA GLY A 40 -0.45 -9.85 -8.14
C GLY A 40 0.84 -9.41 -7.46
N LEU A 41 1.92 -9.19 -8.22
CA LEU A 41 3.17 -8.65 -7.69
C LEU A 41 2.96 -7.27 -7.06
N GLY A 42 2.15 -6.40 -7.68
CA GLY A 42 1.77 -5.12 -7.11
C GLY A 42 1.09 -5.26 -5.74
N LEU A 43 0.17 -6.22 -5.59
CA LEU A 43 -0.49 -6.53 -4.32
C LEU A 43 0.50 -7.05 -3.26
N VAL A 44 1.41 -7.94 -3.65
CA VAL A 44 2.45 -8.46 -2.75
C VAL A 44 3.33 -7.32 -2.26
N VAL A 45 3.82 -6.48 -3.16
CA VAL A 45 4.66 -5.32 -2.82
C VAL A 45 3.90 -4.34 -1.92
N TYR A 46 2.63 -4.05 -2.21
CA TYR A 46 1.81 -3.20 -1.36
C TYR A 46 1.67 -3.77 0.07
N GLY A 47 1.41 -5.07 0.19
CA GLY A 47 1.38 -5.76 1.48
C GLY A 47 2.70 -5.64 2.23
N LEU A 48 3.82 -5.92 1.55
CA LEU A 48 5.16 -5.79 2.11
C LEU A 48 5.45 -4.36 2.57
N VAL A 49 5.20 -3.35 1.74
CA VAL A 49 5.42 -1.94 2.08
C VAL A 49 4.53 -1.53 3.25
N THR A 50 3.26 -1.92 3.27
CA THR A 50 2.34 -1.64 4.38
C THR A 50 2.83 -2.26 5.68
N SER A 51 3.29 -3.53 5.64
CA SER A 51 3.88 -4.20 6.80
C SER A 51 5.17 -3.52 7.28
N LEU A 52 6.04 -3.09 6.35
CA LEU A 52 7.27 -2.38 6.69
C LEU A 52 6.98 -1.00 7.30
N LEU A 53 6.06 -0.23 6.73
CA LEU A 53 5.63 1.07 7.27
C LEU A 53 4.94 0.91 8.64
N GLY A 54 4.17 -0.17 8.82
CA GLY A 54 3.62 -0.57 10.11
C GLY A 54 4.70 -0.88 11.14
N ALA A 55 5.74 -1.61 10.75
CA ALA A 55 6.88 -1.94 11.61
C ALA A 55 7.69 -0.69 12.02
N PHE A 56 7.76 0.33 11.16
CA PHE A 56 8.36 1.63 11.49
C PHE A 56 7.46 2.55 12.32
N GLY A 57 6.31 2.07 12.83
CA GLY A 57 5.38 2.86 13.64
C GLY A 57 4.57 3.89 12.86
N LEU A 58 4.73 3.95 11.53
CA LEU A 58 4.04 4.88 10.64
C LEU A 58 2.70 4.33 10.11
N GLY A 59 2.42 3.04 10.31
CA GLY A 59 1.17 2.40 9.87
C GLY A 59 0.00 2.50 10.86
N GLY A 60 0.16 3.21 11.98
CA GLY A 60 -0.75 3.17 13.13
C GLY A 60 -1.48 4.47 13.44
N GLY A 61 -2.16 5.06 12.47
CA GLY A 61 -3.08 6.18 12.68
C GLY A 61 -4.41 5.78 13.35
N MET A 62 -4.37 4.91 14.37
CA MET A 62 -5.51 4.59 15.26
C MET A 62 -5.03 4.00 16.61
N GLY A 63 -3.82 4.39 17.06
CA GLY A 63 -3.30 4.05 18.40
C GLY A 63 -3.61 5.09 19.48
N GLY A 64 -4.39 6.13 19.17
CA GLY A 64 -4.83 7.17 20.10
C GLY A 64 -6.08 6.80 20.89
N MET A 65 -6.16 5.57 21.39
CA MET A 65 -7.10 5.20 22.45
C MET A 65 -6.29 4.87 23.71
N GLY A 66 -5.54 5.87 24.17
CA GLY A 66 -4.74 5.83 25.38
C GLY A 66 -5.41 6.58 26.52
N GLY A 67 -6.18 5.86 27.34
CA GLY A 67 -6.27 6.10 28.78
C GLY A 67 -6.83 7.44 29.27
N GLY A 68 -8.15 7.63 29.16
CA GLY A 68 -8.91 8.59 29.97
C GLY A 68 -9.81 7.87 31.00
N GLY A 69 -9.29 6.81 31.63
CA GLY A 69 -9.98 6.08 32.68
C GLY A 69 -9.54 6.57 34.06
N MET A 70 -10.52 7.02 34.85
CA MET A 70 -10.55 6.93 36.32
C MET A 70 -9.32 7.45 37.09
N GLY A 71 -9.42 8.68 37.60
CA GLY A 71 -8.58 9.12 38.70
C GLY A 71 -8.73 10.60 39.04
N GLY A 72 -9.56 10.93 40.03
CA GLY A 72 -9.50 12.26 40.67
C GLY A 72 -10.78 12.71 41.38
N GLY A 73 -10.78 12.63 42.71
CA GLY A 73 -11.79 13.18 43.62
C GLY A 73 -12.52 12.07 44.37
N GLY A 74 -11.95 11.50 45.43
CA GLY A 74 -11.77 12.17 46.73
C GLY A 74 -13.17 12.39 47.32
N GLY A 75 -13.72 11.54 48.18
CA GLY A 75 -13.13 11.09 49.44
C GLY A 75 -13.49 12.10 50.54
N GLY A 76 -14.62 11.87 51.23
CA GLY A 76 -15.08 12.61 52.43
C GLY A 76 -15.62 14.02 52.14
N MET A 77 -16.63 14.56 52.81
CA MET A 77 -17.25 14.28 54.11
C MET A 77 -18.50 15.20 54.25
N PRO A 78 -19.14 15.23 55.43
CA PRO A 78 -20.56 14.93 55.69
C PRO A 78 -21.62 15.90 55.14
#